data_AF-X1DJC3-F1
#
_entry.id   AF-X1DJC3-F1
#
_cell.length_a   1.000
_cell.length_b   1.000
_cell.length_c   1.000
_cell.angle_alpha   90.00
_cell.angle_beta   90.00
_cell.angle_gamma   90.00
#
_symmetry.space_group_name_H-M   'P 1'
#
loop_
_entity.id
_entity.type
_entity.pdbx_description
1 polymer ?
#
loop_
_entity_poly.entity_id
_entity_poly.type
_entity_poly.pdbx_seq_one_letter_code
_entity_poly.pdbx_strand_id
1 'polypeptide(L)'
;RANEQMQLDLDYFLKAQHSHDDMERADRQGRILHTIDKIGRQVNLLHGYEIRNRHILKIGPVGGFDAQEDQACTQHTGVTMSLMSRHGGYDILSDAFKWGTLVQGSNLIEQWRDRNGLIQFGRLGWNQ
;
A
#
# COMPACT_ATOMS: atom_id res chain seq x y z
N ARG A 1 0.83 -8.30 22.70
CA ARG A 1 1.64 -7.45 21.81
C ARG A 1 1.49 -7.84 20.34
N ALA A 2 2.15 -8.88 19.80
CA ALA A 2 1.97 -9.25 18.38
C ALA A 2 0.51 -9.59 18.00
N ASN A 3 -0.19 -10.33 18.87
CA ASN A 3 -1.57 -10.75 18.63
C ASN A 3 -2.60 -9.59 18.66
N GLU A 4 -2.36 -8.57 19.50
CA GLU A 4 -3.21 -7.37 19.59
C GLU A 4 -3.04 -6.48 18.36
N GLN A 5 -1.85 -6.44 17.80
CA GLN A 5 -1.54 -5.63 16.62
C GLN A 5 -2.16 -6.24 15.36
N MET A 6 -2.14 -7.57 15.22
CA MET A 6 -2.88 -8.27 14.15
C MET A 6 -4.39 -8.07 14.25
N GLN A 7 -4.96 -8.09 15.45
CA GLN A 7 -6.38 -7.81 15.66
C GLN A 7 -6.73 -6.38 15.25
N LEU A 8 -5.92 -5.40 15.65
CA LEU A 8 -6.10 -4.01 15.24
C LEU A 8 -6.01 -3.84 13.71
N ASP A 9 -5.01 -4.44 13.07
CA ASP A 9 -4.84 -4.41 11.61
C ASP A 9 -6.06 -5.02 10.89
N LEU A 10 -6.60 -6.12 11.45
CA LEU A 10 -7.81 -6.77 10.93
C LEU A 10 -9.04 -5.89 11.12
N ASP A 11 -9.18 -5.23 12.26
CA ASP A 11 -10.27 -4.30 12.55
C ASP A 11 -10.27 -3.11 11.58
N TYR A 12 -9.09 -2.54 11.30
CA TYR A 12 -8.94 -1.49 10.29
C TYR A 12 -9.26 -1.98 8.88
N PHE A 13 -8.85 -3.20 8.53
CA PHE A 13 -9.15 -3.80 7.23
C PHE A 13 -10.65 -4.06 7.05
N LEU A 14 -11.30 -4.61 8.06
CA LEU A 14 -12.74 -4.86 8.10
C LEU A 14 -13.56 -3.58 8.33
N LYS A 15 -12.89 -2.46 8.64
CA LYS A 15 -13.49 -1.16 8.95
C LYS A 15 -14.45 -1.25 10.16
N ALA A 16 -14.07 -2.04 11.15
CA ALA A 16 -14.82 -2.16 12.39
C ALA A 16 -14.91 -0.79 13.08
N GLN A 17 -16.12 -0.36 13.41
CA GLN A 17 -16.39 0.94 14.07
C GLN A 17 -17.12 0.80 15.41
N HIS A 18 -17.57 -0.40 15.72
CA HIS A 18 -18.24 -0.72 16.96
C HIS A 18 -17.39 -1.67 17.77
N SER A 19 -17.37 -1.45 19.07
CA SER A 19 -16.80 -2.43 19.99
C SER A 19 -17.67 -3.69 19.98
N HIS A 20 -17.08 -4.81 20.37
CA HIS A 20 -17.81 -6.07 20.54
C HIS A 20 -19.01 -5.90 21.49
N ASP A 21 -18.83 -5.18 22.60
CA ASP A 21 -19.87 -4.94 23.59
C ASP A 21 -21.05 -4.12 23.04
N ASP A 22 -20.78 -3.15 22.18
CA ASP A 22 -21.83 -2.34 21.54
C ASP A 22 -22.67 -3.18 20.58
N MET A 23 -22.02 -4.08 19.83
CA MET A 23 -22.70 -5.02 18.93
C MET A 23 -23.59 -5.98 19.71
N GLU A 24 -23.07 -6.58 20.80
CA GLU A 24 -23.88 -7.47 21.64
C GLU A 24 -25.08 -6.76 22.28
N ARG A 25 -24.89 -5.52 22.76
CA ARG A 25 -26.00 -4.75 23.35
C ARG A 25 -27.08 -4.43 22.34
N ALA A 26 -26.69 -4.07 21.12
CA ALA A 26 -27.64 -3.80 20.05
C ALA A 26 -28.41 -5.06 19.65
N ASP A 27 -27.72 -6.20 19.56
CA ASP A 27 -28.33 -7.50 19.24
C ASP A 27 -29.35 -7.93 20.31
N ARG A 28 -28.99 -7.82 21.60
CA ARG A 28 -29.92 -8.06 22.72
C ARG A 28 -31.15 -7.15 22.72
N GLN A 29 -31.04 -5.95 22.11
CA GLN A 29 -32.13 -5.00 21.96
C GLN A 29 -32.90 -5.18 20.64
N GLY A 30 -32.53 -6.16 19.79
CA GLY A 30 -33.13 -6.38 18.48
C GLY A 30 -32.87 -5.23 17.50
N ARG A 31 -31.75 -4.52 17.65
CA ARG A 31 -31.41 -3.32 16.86
C ARG A 31 -30.23 -3.59 15.94
N ILE A 32 -30.30 -3.03 14.73
CA ILE A 32 -29.19 -3.00 13.78
C ILE A 32 -28.44 -1.69 13.95
N LEU A 33 -27.11 -1.76 14.11
CA LEU A 33 -26.27 -0.58 14.15
C LEU A 33 -25.91 -0.16 12.73
N HIS A 34 -26.41 1.00 12.30
CA HIS A 34 -26.03 1.59 11.03
C HIS A 34 -24.76 2.42 11.19
N THR A 35 -23.72 2.09 10.42
CA THR A 35 -22.43 2.79 10.42
C THR A 35 -22.25 3.64 9.18
N ILE A 36 -21.70 4.83 9.37
CA ILE A 36 -21.14 5.64 8.27
C ILE A 36 -19.69 5.22 8.11
N ASP A 37 -19.24 4.83 6.92
CA ASP A 37 -17.86 4.40 6.66
C ASP A 37 -16.82 5.55 6.76
N LYS A 38 -16.53 6.00 7.98
CA LYS A 38 -15.57 7.10 8.25
C LYS A 38 -14.14 6.65 7.93
N ILE A 39 -13.77 5.43 8.31
CA ILE A 39 -12.43 4.88 8.11
C ILE A 39 -12.14 4.75 6.61
N GLY A 40 -13.03 4.10 5.86
CA GLY A 40 -12.87 3.95 4.41
C GLY A 40 -12.83 5.29 3.69
N ARG A 41 -13.58 6.29 4.14
CA ARG A 41 -13.52 7.64 3.59
C ARG A 41 -12.14 8.29 3.77
N GLN A 42 -11.55 8.20 4.96
CA GLN A 42 -10.22 8.76 5.22
C GLN A 42 -9.14 8.03 4.41
N VAL A 43 -9.18 6.69 4.39
CA VAL A 43 -8.25 5.87 3.60
C VAL A 43 -8.32 6.23 2.12
N ASN A 44 -9.52 6.35 1.55
CA ASN A 44 -9.69 6.71 0.14
C ASN A 44 -9.21 8.14 -0.17
N LEU A 45 -9.40 9.08 0.76
CA LEU A 45 -8.93 10.46 0.57
C LEU A 45 -7.40 10.54 0.52
N LEU A 46 -6.72 9.88 1.46
CA LEU A 46 -5.26 9.85 1.51
C LEU A 46 -4.67 9.08 0.33
N HIS A 47 -5.25 7.93 -0.01
CA HIS A 47 -4.83 7.16 -1.18
C HIS A 47 -5.03 7.94 -2.50
N GLY A 48 -6.16 8.65 -2.65
CA GLY A 48 -6.38 9.51 -3.82
C GLY A 48 -5.44 10.71 -3.90
N TYR A 49 -4.88 11.17 -2.78
CA TYR A 49 -3.80 12.15 -2.77
C TYR A 49 -2.46 11.53 -3.20
N GLU A 50 -2.14 10.34 -2.70
CA GLU A 50 -0.92 9.60 -3.06
C GLU A 50 -0.87 9.27 -4.56
N ILE A 51 -1.96 8.75 -5.13
CA ILE A 51 -2.04 8.44 -6.56
C ILE A 51 -1.78 9.68 -7.44
N ARG A 52 -2.15 10.87 -6.97
CA ARG A 52 -1.91 12.12 -7.70
C ARG A 52 -0.48 12.62 -7.58
N ASN A 53 0.18 12.31 -6.47
CA ASN A 53 1.56 12.73 -6.16
C ASN A 53 2.55 11.56 -6.24
N ARG A 54 2.25 10.52 -7.05
CA ARG A 54 3.00 9.27 -7.10
C ARG A 54 4.50 9.52 -7.03
N HIS A 55 5.13 8.98 -6.00
CA HIS A 55 6.55 9.11 -5.82
C HIS A 55 7.26 8.25 -6.87
N ILE A 56 8.09 8.90 -7.68
CA ILE A 56 8.88 8.23 -8.71
C ILE A 56 10.16 7.69 -8.07
N LEU A 57 10.50 6.44 -8.38
CA LEU A 57 11.80 5.89 -8.04
C LEU A 57 12.86 6.54 -8.93
N LYS A 58 13.71 7.38 -8.33
CA LYS A 58 14.88 7.97 -8.98
C LYS A 58 16.14 7.30 -8.45
N ILE A 59 16.98 6.83 -9.36
CA ILE A 59 18.32 6.35 -9.04
C ILE A 59 19.24 7.57 -9.10
N GLY A 60 19.99 7.84 -8.03
CA GLY A 60 20.93 8.94 -7.92
C GLY A 60 22.38 8.45 -7.83
N PRO A 61 23.36 9.28 -8.24
CA PRO A 61 24.77 8.96 -8.14
C PRO A 61 25.23 8.88 -6.67
N VAL A 62 26.23 8.07 -6.38
CA VAL A 62 26.76 7.86 -5.01
C VAL A 62 28.21 8.33 -4.95
N GLY A 63 28.37 9.64 -4.73
CA GLY A 63 29.67 10.30 -4.51
C GLY A 63 30.27 10.89 -5.78
N GLY A 64 30.90 12.06 -5.64
CA GLY A 64 31.66 12.72 -6.70
C GLY A 64 30.86 12.98 -7.98
N PHE A 65 29.93 13.94 -7.94
CA PHE A 65 29.04 14.43 -9.02
C PHE A 65 29.67 14.51 -10.43
N ASP A 66 30.03 13.37 -11.00
CA ASP A 66 30.56 13.23 -12.34
C ASP A 66 29.37 13.24 -13.30
N ALA A 67 29.50 14.04 -14.35
CA ALA A 67 28.47 14.17 -15.38
C ALA A 67 28.17 12.82 -16.06
N GLN A 68 29.17 11.92 -16.14
CA GLN A 68 28.97 10.59 -16.70
C GLN A 68 28.12 9.68 -15.78
N GLU A 69 28.35 9.74 -14.47
CA GLU A 69 27.57 8.96 -13.51
C GLU A 69 26.13 9.46 -13.43
N ASP A 70 25.92 10.78 -13.39
CA ASP A 70 24.57 11.38 -13.40
C ASP A 70 23.79 11.02 -14.68
N GLN A 71 24.48 10.97 -15.82
CA GLN A 71 23.88 10.52 -17.08
C GLN A 71 23.46 9.03 -17.02
N ALA A 72 24.32 8.16 -16.47
CA ALA A 72 24.00 6.75 -16.30
C ALA A 72 22.81 6.54 -15.33
N CYS A 73 22.78 7.27 -14.20
CA CYS A 73 21.67 7.25 -13.24
C CYS A 73 20.36 7.72 -13.87
N THR A 74 20.42 8.73 -14.74
CA THR A 74 19.25 9.21 -15.50
C THR A 74 18.73 8.15 -16.47
N GLN A 75 19.62 7.47 -17.20
CA GLN A 75 19.24 6.37 -18.09
C GLN A 75 18.60 5.20 -17.30
N HIS A 76 19.23 4.80 -16.19
CA HIS A 76 18.71 3.75 -15.30
C HIS A 76 17.35 4.11 -14.69
N THR A 77 17.17 5.38 -14.31
CA THR A 77 15.88 5.89 -13.85
C THR A 77 14.83 5.74 -14.94
N GLY A 78 15.13 6.17 -16.18
CA GLY A 78 14.22 6.05 -17.31
C GLY A 78 13.79 4.61 -17.61
N VAL A 79 14.74 3.67 -17.63
CA VAL A 79 14.46 2.24 -17.83
C VAL A 79 13.59 1.69 -16.71
N THR A 80 13.94 1.97 -15.46
CA THR A 80 13.18 1.50 -14.29
C THR A 80 11.76 2.04 -14.30
N MET A 81 11.57 3.34 -14.56
CA MET A 81 10.24 3.96 -14.68
C MET A 81 9.42 3.33 -15.81
N SER A 82 10.05 3.08 -16.96
CA SER A 82 9.38 2.43 -18.10
C SER A 82 8.91 1.02 -17.74
N LEU A 83 9.72 0.25 -17.01
CA LEU A 83 9.35 -1.09 -16.55
C LEU A 83 8.21 -1.04 -15.53
N MET A 84 8.29 -0.15 -14.55
CA MET A 84 7.24 0.06 -13.54
C MET A 84 5.91 0.47 -14.18
N SER A 85 5.94 1.35 -15.18
CA SER A 85 4.73 1.79 -15.89
C SER A 85 4.14 0.68 -16.76
N ARG A 86 4.97 -0.05 -17.52
CA ARG A 86 4.49 -1.08 -18.46
C ARG A 86 3.92 -2.31 -17.76
N HIS A 87 4.46 -2.65 -16.59
CA HIS A 87 4.10 -3.87 -15.86
C HIS A 87 3.25 -3.60 -14.61
N GLY A 88 2.65 -2.41 -14.49
CA GLY A 88 1.72 -2.09 -13.40
C GLY A 88 2.37 -1.96 -12.01
N GLY A 89 3.69 -1.80 -11.93
CA GLY A 89 4.41 -1.66 -10.66
C GLY A 89 3.97 -0.44 -9.84
N TYR A 90 3.59 0.66 -10.50
CA TYR A 90 3.03 1.82 -9.80
C TYR A 90 1.64 1.58 -9.22
N ASP A 91 0.85 0.71 -9.82
CA ASP A 91 -0.48 0.38 -9.30
C ASP A 91 -0.35 -0.53 -8.08
N ILE A 92 0.57 -1.50 -8.13
CA ILE A 92 0.94 -2.31 -6.96
C ILE A 92 1.50 -1.44 -5.83
N LEU A 93 2.31 -0.42 -6.13
CA LEU A 93 2.80 0.53 -5.11
C LEU A 93 1.66 1.32 -4.46
N SER A 94 0.71 1.83 -5.24
CA SER A 94 -0.44 2.57 -4.70
C SER A 94 -1.37 1.68 -3.87
N ASP A 95 -1.62 0.44 -4.32
CA ASP A 95 -2.36 -0.56 -3.54
C ASP A 95 -1.61 -0.92 -2.26
N ALA A 96 -0.28 -1.01 -2.36
CA ALA A 96 0.57 -1.29 -1.23
C ALA A 96 0.55 -0.17 -0.18
N PHE A 97 0.53 1.09 -0.61
CA PHE A 97 0.35 2.22 0.28
C PHE A 97 -1.01 2.18 0.98
N LYS A 98 -2.08 1.91 0.21
CA LYS A 98 -3.44 1.86 0.73
C LYS A 98 -3.63 0.78 1.79
N TRP A 99 -3.31 -0.46 1.46
CA TRP A 99 -3.62 -1.60 2.32
C TRP A 99 -2.52 -1.95 3.30
N GLY A 100 -1.29 -1.54 3.03
CA GLY A 100 -0.18 -1.70 3.93
C GLY A 100 -0.07 -0.51 4.87
N THR A 101 0.54 0.59 4.39
CA THR A 101 0.87 1.75 5.22
C THR A 101 -0.33 2.37 5.93
N LEU A 102 -1.47 2.52 5.25
CA LEU A 102 -2.64 3.18 5.87
C LEU A 102 -3.50 2.26 6.74
N VAL A 103 -3.51 0.94 6.49
CA VAL A 103 -4.44 -0.01 7.15
C VAL A 103 -3.71 -0.94 8.12
N GLN A 104 -2.59 -1.53 7.71
CA GLN A 104 -1.84 -2.54 8.47
C GLN A 104 -0.51 -1.99 9.04
N GLY A 105 -0.19 -0.72 8.80
CA GLY A 105 1.05 -0.06 9.19
C GLY A 105 2.32 -0.54 8.48
N SER A 106 2.29 -1.66 7.75
CA SER A 106 3.44 -2.22 7.05
C SER A 106 3.06 -2.94 5.76
N ASN A 107 4.02 -3.09 4.86
CA ASN A 107 3.83 -3.84 3.63
C ASN A 107 5.12 -4.38 3.05
N LEU A 108 4.98 -5.43 2.25
CA LEU A 108 6.05 -5.99 1.45
C LEU A 108 5.62 -5.99 -0.02
N ILE A 109 6.52 -5.53 -0.88
CA ILE A 109 6.35 -5.55 -2.32
C ILE A 109 7.42 -6.47 -2.87
N GLU A 110 6.99 -7.45 -3.65
CA GLU A 110 7.87 -8.39 -4.32
C GLU A 110 7.91 -8.08 -5.81
N GLN A 111 9.09 -8.33 -6.38
CA GLN A 111 9.35 -8.25 -7.81
C GLN A 111 9.96 -9.58 -8.23
N TRP A 112 9.39 -10.21 -9.25
CA TRP A 112 9.93 -11.44 -9.82
C TRP A 112 9.85 -11.42 -11.35
N ARG A 113 10.54 -12.36 -11.98
CA ARG A 113 10.41 -12.63 -13.41
C ARG A 113 9.56 -13.87 -13.63
N ASP A 114 8.55 -13.75 -14.47
CA ASP A 114 7.72 -14.89 -14.84
C ASP A 114 8.43 -15.80 -15.85
N ARG A 115 7.78 -16.91 -16.22
CA ARG A 115 8.31 -17.88 -17.19
C ARG A 115 8.46 -17.31 -18.61
N ASN A 116 7.80 -16.19 -18.89
CA ASN A 116 7.88 -15.48 -20.18
C ASN A 116 8.98 -14.40 -20.15
N GLY A 117 9.72 -14.28 -19.05
CA GLY A 117 10.79 -13.29 -18.87
C GLY A 117 10.29 -11.88 -18.56
N LEU A 118 8.99 -11.70 -18.30
CA LEU A 118 8.41 -10.41 -17.95
C LEU A 118 8.57 -10.16 -16.45
N ILE A 119 8.80 -8.89 -16.10
CA ILE A 119 8.79 -8.47 -14.71
C ILE A 119 7.34 -8.41 -14.23
N GLN A 120 7.10 -8.98 -13.07
CA GLN A 120 5.84 -8.95 -12.36
C GLN A 120 6.04 -8.33 -10.99
N PHE A 121 4.98 -7.72 -10.48
CA PHE A 121 4.94 -7.09 -9.17
C PHE A 121 3.78 -7.67 -8.37
N GLY A 122 4.01 -7.82 -7.07
CA GLY A 122 3.02 -8.36 -6.15
C GLY A 122 3.12 -7.69 -4.80
N ARG A 123 2.00 -7.63 -4.11
CA ARG A 123 1.92 -7.21 -2.72
C ARG A 123 1.85 -8.46 -1.86
N LEU A 124 2.77 -8.57 -0.91
CA LEU A 124 2.72 -9.55 0.16
C LEU A 124 2.11 -8.89 1.41
N GLY A 125 0.92 -9.34 1.80
CA GLY A 125 0.27 -8.86 3.02
C GLY A 125 1.05 -9.31 4.26
N TRP A 126 1.22 -8.40 5.23
CA TRP A 126 2.00 -8.65 6.46
C TRP A 126 1.35 -9.69 7.40
N ASN A 127 0.07 -10.06 7.17
CA ASN A 127 -0.71 -11.00 8.00
C ASN A 127 -1.55 -11.96 7.14
N GLN A 128 -1.01 -12.50 6.05
CA GLN A 128 -1.69 -13.54 5.25
C GLN A 128 -1.63 -14.92 5.91
#